data_AF-A0A2G9EE24-F1
#
_entry.id   AF-A0A2G9EE24-F1
#
_cell.length_a   1.000
_cell.length_b   1.000
_cell.length_c   1.000
_cell.angle_alpha   90.00
_cell.angle_beta   90.00
_cell.angle_gamma   90.00
#
_symmetry.space_group_name_H-M   'P 1'
#
loop_
_entity.id
_entity.type
_entity.pdbx_description
1 polymer ?
#
loop_
_entity_poly.entity_id
_entity_poly.type
_entity_poly.pdbx_seq_one_letter_code
_entity_poly.pdbx_strand_id
1 'polypeptide(L)'
;MEKENVLEIEYQNVFDKIAVRIKKLDDDFFADGFYKEDVEKYNCSSEESPYNSEERVLFLGDDIIISDKSIYCYTQEKIKKIKEFVDFVNKKYGIPYRWRAAPHERFFCIYANGEVSTTQDDYGSYKESFYELGNYFKTEEEAQKVIDSKEWKEFWEKVRAGEIGE
;
A
#
# COMPACT_ATOMS: atom_id res chain seq x y z
N MET A 1 2.46 -10.84 -6.25
CA MET A 1 1.25 -9.99 -6.21
C MET A 1 1.64 -8.61 -6.67
N GLU A 2 0.84 -8.00 -7.53
CA GLU A 2 0.98 -6.58 -7.84
C GLU A 2 0.78 -5.79 -6.53
N LYS A 3 1.55 -4.73 -6.34
CA LYS A 3 1.45 -3.81 -5.21
C LYS A 3 1.10 -2.44 -5.74
N GLU A 4 0.20 -1.74 -5.07
CA GLU A 4 0.03 -0.32 -5.26
C GLU A 4 1.22 0.44 -4.70
N ASN A 5 1.64 1.46 -5.44
CA ASN A 5 2.64 2.38 -4.96
C ASN A 5 2.05 3.23 -3.83
N VAL A 6 2.75 3.24 -2.70
CA VAL A 6 2.48 4.12 -1.55
C VAL A 6 3.22 5.45 -1.67
N LEU A 7 4.21 5.53 -2.55
CA LEU A 7 4.96 6.73 -2.87
C LEU A 7 5.15 6.87 -4.38
N GLU A 8 4.69 7.97 -4.95
CA GLU A 8 4.98 8.36 -6.33
C GLU A 8 5.56 9.76 -6.36
N ILE A 9 6.50 9.98 -7.28
CA ILE A 9 7.07 11.30 -7.56
C ILE A 9 6.76 11.69 -9.00
N GLU A 10 6.75 13.00 -9.25
CA GLU A 10 6.82 13.54 -10.60
C GLU A 10 8.03 14.46 -10.73
N TYR A 11 8.54 14.58 -11.95
CA TYR A 11 9.78 15.32 -12.21
C TYR A 11 9.79 15.97 -13.58
N GLN A 12 10.53 17.07 -13.69
CA GLN A 12 10.69 17.84 -14.92
C GLN A 12 12.13 18.37 -15.02
N ASN A 13 12.72 18.32 -16.21
CA ASN A 13 14.03 18.93 -16.45
C ASN A 13 13.92 20.46 -16.39
N VAL A 14 14.81 21.10 -15.64
CA VAL A 14 14.89 22.55 -15.44
C VAL A 14 16.37 22.96 -15.56
N PHE A 15 16.75 23.43 -16.74
CA PHE A 15 18.15 23.71 -17.11
C PHE A 15 19.05 22.48 -16.90
N ASP A 16 20.10 22.61 -16.07
CA ASP A 16 21.05 21.56 -15.69
C ASP A 16 20.57 20.69 -14.50
N LYS A 17 19.38 20.99 -13.97
CA LYS A 17 18.78 20.30 -12.83
C LYS A 17 17.46 19.63 -13.20
N ILE A 18 16.93 18.88 -12.25
CA ILE A 18 15.64 18.21 -12.36
C ILE A 18 14.81 18.66 -11.16
N ALA A 19 13.68 19.30 -11.44
CA ALA A 19 12.65 19.58 -10.47
C ALA A 19 11.92 18.28 -10.12
N VAL A 20 11.63 18.05 -8.84
CA VAL A 20 10.91 16.87 -8.34
C VAL A 20 9.99 17.29 -7.20
N ARG A 21 8.82 16.63 -7.13
CA ARG A 21 7.92 16.64 -5.98
C ARG A 21 7.23 15.30 -5.83
N ILE A 22 6.67 15.04 -4.66
CA ILE A 22 5.79 13.91 -4.41
C ILE A 22 4.47 14.17 -5.14
N LYS A 23 4.02 13.18 -5.89
CA LYS A 23 2.75 13.17 -6.61
C LYS A 23 1.67 12.44 -5.84
N LYS A 24 2.04 11.33 -5.19
CA LYS A 24 1.18 10.50 -4.33
C LYS A 24 2.00 10.08 -3.12
N LEU A 25 1.42 10.22 -1.94
CA LEU A 25 1.94 9.66 -0.71
C LEU A 25 0.75 9.13 0.08
N ASP A 26 0.74 7.83 0.30
CA ASP A 26 -0.31 7.13 1.03
C ASP A 26 -0.31 7.56 2.51
N ASP A 27 -1.49 7.89 3.02
CA ASP A 27 -1.68 8.47 4.35
C ASP A 27 -1.35 7.46 5.46
N ASP A 28 -1.78 6.21 5.29
CA ASP A 28 -1.53 5.14 6.25
C ASP A 28 -0.03 4.82 6.32
N PHE A 29 0.63 4.71 5.17
CA PHE A 29 2.09 4.56 5.12
C PHE A 29 2.83 5.72 5.78
N PHE A 30 2.38 6.96 5.55
CA PHE A 30 3.01 8.15 6.15
C PHE A 30 2.83 8.18 7.68
N ALA A 31 1.66 7.79 8.18
CA ALA A 31 1.34 7.75 9.60
C ALA A 31 2.09 6.63 10.35
N ASP A 32 2.16 5.44 9.75
CA ASP A 32 2.91 4.30 10.31
C ASP A 32 4.43 4.54 10.29
N GLY A 33 4.91 5.25 9.26
CA GLY A 33 6.30 5.60 9.09
C GLY A 33 7.19 4.42 8.69
N PHE A 34 8.50 4.60 8.88
CA PHE A 34 9.51 3.61 8.48
C PHE A 34 9.89 2.69 9.65
N TYR A 35 10.16 1.42 9.33
CA TYR A 35 10.84 0.53 10.28
C TYR A 35 12.22 1.08 10.63
N LYS A 36 12.63 0.92 11.90
CA LYS A 36 13.92 1.41 12.41
C LYS A 36 15.12 1.00 11.55
N GLU A 37 15.16 -0.23 11.08
CA GLU A 37 16.24 -0.75 10.23
C GLU A 37 16.35 0.00 8.89
N ASP A 38 15.22 0.46 8.34
CA ASP A 38 15.21 1.20 7.07
C ASP A 38 15.59 2.65 7.27
N VAL A 39 15.16 3.26 8.38
CA VAL A 39 15.62 4.57 8.82
C VAL A 39 17.14 4.58 8.93
N GLU A 40 17.73 3.57 9.58
CA GLU A 40 19.20 3.47 9.71
C GLU A 40 19.90 3.22 8.36
N LYS A 41 19.31 2.39 7.50
CA LYS A 41 19.89 2.04 6.20
C LYS A 41 19.88 3.20 5.21
N TYR A 42 18.79 3.95 5.15
CA TYR A 42 18.58 5.02 4.17
C TYR A 42 18.77 6.42 4.77
N ASN A 43 18.98 6.53 6.09
CA ASN A 43 18.98 7.78 6.84
C ASN A 43 17.77 8.64 6.47
N CYS A 44 16.57 8.05 6.57
CA CYS A 44 15.33 8.67 6.08
C CYS A 44 14.32 8.91 7.20
N SER A 45 13.52 9.97 7.06
CA SER A 45 12.41 10.27 7.95
C SER A 45 11.25 10.90 7.18
N SER A 46 10.07 10.88 7.80
CA SER A 46 8.85 11.52 7.31
C SER A 46 8.32 12.44 8.40
N GLU A 47 8.05 13.70 8.04
CA GLU A 47 7.59 14.72 9.00
C GLU A 47 6.54 15.62 8.34
N GLU A 48 5.62 16.16 9.16
CA GLU A 48 4.82 17.31 8.76
C GLU A 48 5.71 18.54 8.68
N SER A 49 5.50 19.39 7.67
CA SER A 49 6.23 20.64 7.55
C SER A 49 5.90 21.56 8.73
N PRO A 50 6.91 22.14 9.41
CA PRO A 50 6.67 23.07 10.52
C PRO A 50 6.00 24.37 10.07
N TYR A 51 5.98 24.64 8.75
CA TYR A 51 5.37 25.83 8.16
C TYR A 51 3.97 25.57 7.62
N ASN A 52 3.63 24.31 7.35
CA ASN A 52 2.36 23.90 6.78
C ASN A 52 2.02 22.48 7.23
N SER A 53 1.13 22.34 8.20
CA SER A 53 0.73 21.02 8.74
C SER A 53 0.11 20.09 7.70
N GLU A 54 -0.35 20.62 6.56
CA GLU A 54 -0.86 19.81 5.47
C GLU A 54 0.21 19.44 4.43
N GLU A 55 1.45 19.91 4.58
CA GLU A 55 2.57 19.56 3.72
C GLU A 55 3.34 18.40 4.34
N ARG A 56 3.50 17.33 3.56
CA ARG A 56 4.23 16.14 3.96
C ARG A 56 5.62 16.19 3.37
N VAL A 57 6.61 15.95 4.21
CA VAL A 57 8.02 16.05 3.83
C VAL A 57 8.72 14.74 4.10
N LEU A 58 9.46 14.24 3.11
CA LEU A 58 10.37 13.11 3.26
C LEU A 58 11.81 13.60 3.18
N PHE A 59 12.60 13.22 4.17
CA PHE A 59 14.03 13.44 4.23
C PHE A 59 14.76 12.15 3.84
N LEU A 60 15.79 12.29 3.00
CA LEU A 60 16.65 11.19 2.58
C LEU A 60 18.12 11.61 2.72
N GLY A 61 18.83 11.01 3.67
CA GLY A 61 20.13 11.50 4.08
C GLY A 61 20.06 12.93 4.63
N ASP A 62 21.17 13.65 4.55
CA ASP A 62 21.27 14.99 5.13
C ASP A 62 20.92 16.11 4.14
N ASP A 63 20.73 15.80 2.85
CA ASP A 63 20.73 16.80 1.78
C ASP A 63 19.70 16.59 0.66
N ILE A 64 18.76 15.66 0.85
CA ILE A 64 17.62 15.43 -0.04
C ILE A 64 16.32 15.56 0.77
N ILE A 65 15.43 16.40 0.26
CA ILE A 65 14.11 16.70 0.80
C ILE A 65 13.15 16.66 -0.38
N ILE A 66 12.03 15.94 -0.24
CA ILE A 66 10.94 15.96 -1.21
C ILE A 66 9.63 16.17 -0.46
N SER A 67 8.68 16.84 -1.12
CA SER A 67 7.38 17.17 -0.54
C SER A 67 6.27 17.02 -1.56
N ASP A 68 5.04 16.83 -1.10
CA ASP A 68 3.81 16.80 -1.90
C ASP A 68 3.32 18.20 -2.33
N LYS A 69 3.71 19.25 -1.61
CA LYS A 69 3.34 20.64 -1.94
C LYS A 69 4.50 21.47 -2.49
N SER A 70 5.73 21.19 -2.07
CA SER A 70 6.92 21.94 -2.52
C SER A 70 7.72 21.21 -3.60
N ILE A 71 8.28 21.99 -4.54
CA ILE A 71 9.16 21.50 -5.61
C ILE A 71 10.62 21.75 -5.22
N TYR A 72 11.44 20.71 -5.32
CA TYR A 72 12.88 20.79 -5.09
C TYR A 72 13.66 20.46 -6.37
N CYS A 73 14.81 21.11 -6.56
CA CYS A 73 15.63 20.92 -7.76
C CYS A 73 16.96 20.25 -7.40
N TYR A 74 17.22 19.10 -8.02
CA TYR A 74 18.39 18.28 -7.74
C TYR A 74 19.22 17.97 -8.98
N THR A 75 20.46 17.55 -8.76
CA THR A 75 21.33 16.99 -9.80
C THR A 75 20.82 15.62 -10.24
N GLN A 76 21.26 15.15 -11.41
CA GLN A 76 20.90 13.81 -11.90
C GLN A 76 21.27 12.69 -10.92
N GLU A 77 22.41 12.81 -10.22
CA GLU A 77 22.85 11.83 -9.23
C GLU A 77 21.86 11.72 -8.05
N LYS A 78 21.43 12.87 -7.52
CA LYS A 78 20.46 12.90 -6.42
C LYS A 78 19.08 12.39 -6.85
N ILE A 79 18.63 12.72 -8.07
CA ILE A 79 17.38 12.15 -8.62
C ILE A 79 17.45 10.63 -8.73
N LYS A 80 18.61 10.07 -9.11
CA LYS A 80 18.79 8.62 -9.15
C LYS A 80 18.60 8.00 -7.75
N LYS A 81 19.19 8.61 -6.71
CA LYS A 81 19.01 8.18 -5.32
C LYS A 81 17.53 8.27 -4.87
N ILE A 82 16.84 9.34 -5.25
CA ILE A 82 15.41 9.50 -4.98
C ILE A 82 14.59 8.38 -5.64
N LYS A 83 14.86 8.06 -6.91
CA LYS A 83 14.15 6.97 -7.62
C LYS A 83 14.42 5.61 -7.00
N GLU A 84 15.67 5.31 -6.65
CA GLU A 84 16.04 4.06 -5.95
C GLU A 84 15.34 3.94 -4.60
N PHE A 85 15.19 5.05 -3.88
CA PHE A 85 14.44 5.11 -2.62
C PHE A 85 12.94 4.86 -2.84
N VAL A 86 12.32 5.53 -3.83
CA VAL A 86 10.90 5.32 -4.19
C VAL A 86 10.64 3.85 -4.56
N ASP A 87 11.50 3.24 -5.37
CA ASP A 87 11.40 1.82 -5.74
C ASP A 87 11.50 0.90 -4.52
N PHE A 88 12.43 1.20 -3.61
CA PHE A 88 12.57 0.47 -2.34
C PHE A 88 11.30 0.57 -1.50
N VAL A 89 10.78 1.78 -1.32
CA VAL A 89 9.56 2.04 -0.52
C VAL A 89 8.39 1.26 -1.11
N ASN A 90 8.11 1.39 -2.41
CA ASN A 90 7.00 0.69 -3.04
C ASN A 90 7.17 -0.84 -3.01
N LYS A 91 8.40 -1.35 -3.12
CA LYS A 91 8.64 -2.80 -3.01
C LYS A 91 8.36 -3.32 -1.61
N LYS A 92 8.83 -2.62 -0.57
CA LYS A 92 8.72 -3.07 0.83
C LYS A 92 7.33 -2.76 1.40
N TYR A 93 6.92 -1.51 1.30
CA TYR A 93 5.71 -0.95 1.92
C TYR A 93 4.52 -0.83 0.99
N GLY A 94 4.69 -1.09 -0.32
CA GLY A 94 3.57 -1.07 -1.26
C GLY A 94 2.43 -1.98 -0.78
N ILE A 95 1.23 -1.41 -0.79
CA ILE A 95 0.01 -2.09 -0.37
C ILE A 95 -0.28 -3.17 -1.41
N PRO A 96 -0.49 -4.43 -1.03
CA PRO A 96 -1.00 -5.44 -1.95
C PRO A 96 -2.15 -4.88 -2.78
N TYR A 97 -2.03 -4.85 -4.12
CA TYR A 97 -3.11 -4.36 -4.97
C TYR A 97 -4.35 -5.21 -4.70
N ARG A 98 -5.38 -4.56 -4.14
CA ARG A 98 -6.68 -5.18 -3.90
C ARG A 98 -7.57 -4.76 -5.05
N TRP A 99 -7.74 -5.67 -6.01
CA TRP A 99 -8.69 -5.44 -7.07
C TRP A 99 -10.09 -5.24 -6.47
N ARG A 100 -10.79 -4.18 -6.89
CA ARG A 100 -12.19 -3.93 -6.57
C ARG A 100 -13.02 -3.91 -7.85
N ALA A 101 -14.19 -4.53 -7.82
CA ALA A 101 -15.11 -4.48 -8.95
C ALA A 101 -15.63 -3.04 -9.14
N ALA A 102 -15.98 -2.69 -10.37
CA ALA A 102 -16.70 -1.45 -10.64
C ALA A 102 -18.11 -1.51 -10.03
N PRO A 103 -18.81 -0.38 -9.84
CA PRO A 103 -20.18 -0.40 -9.36
C PRO A 103 -21.04 -1.29 -10.25
N HIS A 104 -21.84 -2.15 -9.62
CA HIS A 104 -22.71 -3.14 -10.24
C HIS A 104 -21.98 -4.29 -10.96
N GLU A 105 -20.66 -4.42 -10.84
CA GLU A 105 -19.93 -5.62 -11.27
C GLU A 105 -19.90 -6.67 -10.15
N ARG A 106 -19.65 -7.93 -10.52
CA ARG A 106 -19.59 -9.04 -9.56
C ARG A 106 -18.17 -9.29 -9.07
N PHE A 107 -18.06 -9.72 -7.82
CA PHE A 107 -16.86 -10.32 -7.24
C PHE A 107 -17.17 -11.67 -6.60
N PHE A 108 -16.14 -12.48 -6.40
CA PHE A 108 -16.21 -13.75 -5.71
C PHE A 108 -15.86 -13.59 -4.24
N CYS A 109 -16.51 -14.34 -3.35
CA CYS A 109 -16.24 -14.36 -1.91
C CYS A 109 -16.58 -15.73 -1.31
N ILE A 110 -15.99 -16.02 -0.15
CA ILE A 110 -16.25 -17.22 0.64
C ILE A 110 -17.39 -16.90 1.62
N TYR A 111 -18.51 -17.62 1.53
CA TYR A 111 -19.65 -17.43 2.42
C TYR A 111 -19.43 -18.11 3.79
N ALA A 112 -20.34 -17.84 4.73
CA ALA A 112 -20.24 -18.36 6.10
C ALA A 112 -20.21 -19.90 6.19
N ASN A 113 -20.69 -20.61 5.16
CA ASN A 113 -20.62 -22.07 5.06
C ASN A 113 -19.28 -22.57 4.46
N GLY A 114 -18.35 -21.67 4.12
CA GLY A 114 -17.05 -21.99 3.56
C GLY A 114 -17.06 -22.23 2.04
N GLU A 115 -18.17 -21.96 1.34
CA GLU A 115 -18.27 -22.13 -0.11
C GLU A 115 -17.99 -20.82 -0.85
N VAL A 116 -17.41 -20.92 -2.05
CA VAL A 116 -17.27 -19.76 -2.95
C VAL A 116 -18.62 -19.40 -3.55
N SER A 117 -18.94 -18.11 -3.57
CA SER A 117 -20.10 -17.57 -4.25
C SER A 117 -19.76 -16.20 -4.84
N THR A 118 -20.74 -15.56 -5.47
CA THR A 118 -20.59 -14.21 -6.04
C THR A 118 -21.65 -13.27 -5.56
N THR A 119 -21.27 -12.00 -5.43
CA THR A 119 -22.22 -10.91 -5.17
C THR A 119 -21.85 -9.69 -6.01
N GLN A 120 -22.79 -8.77 -6.18
CA GLN A 120 -22.62 -7.55 -6.96
C GLN A 120 -22.16 -6.42 -6.05
N ASP A 121 -21.11 -5.68 -6.42
CA ASP A 121 -20.63 -4.57 -5.60
C ASP A 121 -21.40 -3.28 -5.89
N ASP A 122 -22.15 -2.79 -4.92
CA ASP A 122 -22.87 -1.51 -4.97
C ASP A 122 -22.17 -0.42 -4.14
N TYR A 123 -20.96 -0.70 -3.65
CA TYR A 123 -20.20 0.13 -2.70
C TYR A 123 -20.96 0.41 -1.40
N GLY A 124 -21.98 -0.40 -1.09
CA GLY A 124 -22.65 -0.36 0.20
C GLY A 124 -21.77 -0.92 1.32
N SER A 125 -22.08 -0.56 2.57
CA SER A 125 -21.33 -0.99 3.77
C SER A 125 -21.19 -2.50 3.89
N TYR A 126 -22.18 -3.26 3.43
CA TYR A 126 -22.11 -4.72 3.41
C TYR A 126 -21.02 -5.22 2.44
N LYS A 127 -20.84 -4.57 1.29
CA LYS A 127 -19.78 -4.94 0.32
C LYS A 127 -18.41 -4.45 0.77
N GLU A 128 -18.35 -3.27 1.38
CA GLU A 128 -17.15 -2.76 2.03
C GLU A 128 -16.59 -3.77 3.04
N SER A 129 -17.46 -4.40 3.85
CA SER A 129 -17.02 -5.41 4.82
C SER A 129 -16.32 -6.63 4.21
N PHE A 130 -16.68 -7.04 2.98
CA PHE A 130 -15.96 -8.11 2.27
C PHE A 130 -14.58 -7.64 1.81
N TYR A 131 -14.51 -6.41 1.30
CA TYR A 131 -13.29 -5.80 0.78
C TYR A 131 -12.26 -5.53 1.89
N GLU A 132 -12.70 -4.99 3.02
CA GLU A 132 -11.86 -4.74 4.21
C GLU A 132 -11.31 -6.04 4.79
N LEU A 133 -12.17 -7.06 4.94
CA LEU A 133 -11.79 -8.40 5.41
C LEU A 133 -10.80 -9.10 4.46
N GLY A 134 -10.72 -8.69 3.19
CA GLY A 134 -9.96 -9.38 2.15
C GLY A 134 -10.69 -10.61 1.59
N ASN A 135 -11.98 -10.77 1.90
CA ASN A 135 -12.85 -11.80 1.34
C ASN A 135 -13.51 -11.31 0.04
N TYR A 136 -12.67 -10.86 -0.91
CA TYR A 136 -13.07 -10.17 -2.12
C TYR A 136 -12.12 -10.55 -3.25
N PHE A 137 -12.58 -11.37 -4.19
CA PHE A 137 -11.76 -11.99 -5.22
C PHE A 137 -12.26 -11.66 -6.62
N LYS A 138 -11.32 -11.53 -7.56
CA LYS A 138 -11.65 -11.27 -8.97
C LYS A 138 -12.14 -12.53 -9.66
N THR A 139 -11.60 -13.68 -9.29
CA THR A 139 -11.96 -14.97 -9.88
C THR A 139 -12.33 -16.00 -8.81
N GLU A 140 -13.12 -17.00 -9.20
CA GLU A 140 -13.44 -18.16 -8.36
C GLU A 140 -12.18 -18.91 -7.91
N GLU A 141 -11.20 -19.03 -8.81
CA GLU A 141 -9.93 -19.72 -8.55
C GLU A 141 -9.12 -19.05 -7.43
N GLU A 142 -9.15 -17.72 -7.32
CA GLU A 142 -8.49 -16.99 -6.25
C GLU A 142 -9.14 -17.30 -4.89
N ALA A 143 -10.47 -17.30 -4.83
CA ALA A 143 -11.22 -17.66 -3.62
C ALA A 143 -10.99 -19.14 -3.24
N GLN A 144 -11.01 -20.03 -4.23
CA GLN A 144 -10.80 -21.46 -4.02
C GLN A 144 -9.40 -21.77 -3.49
N LYS A 145 -8.37 -21.05 -3.95
CA LYS A 145 -6.99 -21.17 -3.40
C LYS A 145 -6.92 -20.86 -1.91
N VAL A 146 -7.72 -19.92 -1.42
CA VAL A 146 -7.79 -19.62 0.02
C VAL A 146 -8.42 -20.79 0.77
N ILE A 147 -9.53 -21.35 0.28
CA ILE A 147 -10.16 -22.54 0.89
C ILE A 147 -9.21 -23.75 0.90
N ASP A 148 -8.47 -23.94 -0.19
CA ASP A 148 -7.55 -25.06 -0.34
C ASP A 148 -6.23 -24.88 0.41
N SER A 149 -5.96 -23.67 0.90
CA SER A 149 -4.74 -23.33 1.64
C SER A 149 -4.61 -24.12 2.93
N LYS A 150 -3.36 -24.28 3.37
CA LYS A 150 -3.05 -24.95 4.62
C LYS A 150 -3.58 -24.13 5.80
N GLU A 151 -3.42 -22.81 5.71
CA GLU A 151 -3.81 -21.82 6.71
C GLU A 151 -5.31 -21.87 7.00
N TRP A 152 -6.15 -21.92 5.96
CA TRP A 152 -7.60 -22.03 6.12
C TRP A 152 -8.01 -23.35 6.80
N LYS A 153 -7.43 -24.46 6.33
CA LYS A 153 -7.74 -25.80 6.86
C LYS A 153 -7.33 -25.92 8.33
N GLU A 154 -6.10 -25.54 8.66
CA GLU A 154 -5.58 -25.58 10.03
C GLU A 154 -6.34 -24.63 10.97
N PHE A 155 -6.69 -23.43 10.51
CA PHE A 155 -7.50 -22.50 11.29
C PHE A 155 -8.82 -23.13 11.71
N TRP A 156 -9.57 -23.67 10.75
CA TRP A 156 -10.87 -24.28 11.04
C TRP A 156 -10.76 -25.61 11.80
N GLU A 157 -9.67 -26.36 11.65
CA GLU A 157 -9.37 -27.53 12.49
C GLU A 157 -9.22 -27.12 13.96
N LYS A 158 -8.44 -26.08 14.25
CA LYS A 158 -8.26 -25.57 15.62
C LYS A 158 -9.54 -25.01 16.21
N VAL A 159 -10.33 -24.27 15.42
CA VAL A 159 -11.66 -23.77 15.85
C VAL A 159 -12.56 -24.94 16.25
N ARG A 160 -12.60 -26.03 15.46
CA ARG A 160 -13.39 -27.24 15.80
C ARG A 160 -12.86 -27.98 17.02
N ALA A 161 -11.54 -27.96 17.24
CA ALA A 161 -10.90 -28.54 18.41
C ALA A 161 -11.06 -27.69 19.69
N GLY A 162 -11.52 -26.43 19.57
CA GLY A 162 -11.64 -25.49 20.68
C GLY A 162 -10.31 -24.85 21.08
N GLU A 163 -9.30 -24.85 20.21
CA GLU A 163 -7.93 -24.39 20.48
C GLU A 163 -7.69 -22.90 20.11
N ILE A 164 -8.72 -22.18 19.69
CA ILE A 164 -8.66 -20.77 19.30
C ILE A 164 -9.58 -19.96 20.22
N GLY A 165 -9.08 -18.83 20.74
CA GLY A 165 -9.88 -17.86 21.52
C GLY A 165 -9.88 -18.08 23.03
N GLU A 166 -8.89 -18.80 23.58
CA GLU A 166 -8.60 -18.87 25.02
C GLU A 166 -7.87 -17.62 25.56
#